data_AF-A0A7W6ZN58-F1
#
_entry.id   AF-A0A7W6ZN58-F1
#
_cell.length_a   1.000
_cell.length_b   1.000
_cell.length_c   1.000
_cell.angle_alpha   90.00
_cell.angle_beta   90.00
_cell.angle_gamma   90.00
#
_symmetry.space_group_name_H-M   'P 1'
#
loop_
_entity.id
_entity.type
_entity.pdbx_description
1 polymer ?
#
loop_
_entity_poly.entity_id
_entity_poly.type
_entity_poly.pdbx_seq_one_letter_code
_entity_poly.pdbx_strand_id
1 'polypeptide(L)'
;MAAEIATVERALIPQQRLIRSAAGVGVHVDGTELHRINMWLFDNGLRILAQIHSHPSDAYHSDTDDEYALATAVGSLSLVVPDFATGPTDLSQTAVYRLNKAGKWMAVSQETVNRLIEIVD
;
A
#
# COMPACT_ATOMS: atom_id res chain seq x y z
N MET A 1 26.14 -6.49 3.04
CA MET A 1 25.17 -6.03 4.05
C MET A 1 24.09 -7.09 4.12
N ALA A 2 23.80 -7.65 5.29
CA ALA A 2 22.65 -8.54 5.43
C ALA A 2 21.39 -7.74 5.01
N ALA A 3 20.51 -8.34 4.21
CA ALA A 3 19.23 -7.72 3.93
C ALA A 3 18.48 -7.62 5.27
N GLU A 4 18.17 -6.40 5.71
CA GLU A 4 17.30 -6.19 6.86
C GLU A 4 15.90 -6.64 6.47
N ILE A 5 15.45 -7.75 7.06
CA ILE A 5 14.09 -8.26 6.92
C ILE A 5 13.20 -7.44 7.87
N ALA A 6 12.06 -6.98 7.36
CA ALA A 6 11.02 -6.36 8.16
C ALA A 6 9.81 -7.31 8.21
N THR A 7 9.31 -7.59 9.41
CA THR A 7 8.12 -8.42 9.60
C THR A 7 6.88 -7.54 9.70
N VAL A 8 5.79 -7.95 9.04
CA VAL A 8 4.49 -7.30 9.18
C VAL A 8 3.83 -7.79 10.47
N GLU A 9 3.73 -6.92 11.46
CA GLU A 9 3.09 -7.24 12.75
C GLU A 9 1.56 -7.18 12.69
N ARG A 10 1.01 -6.16 12.03
CA ARG A 10 -0.45 -5.96 11.91
C ARG A 10 -0.82 -5.26 10.62
N ALA A 11 -1.98 -5.64 10.08
CA ALA A 11 -2.69 -4.86 9.08
C ALA A 11 -3.66 -3.89 9.76
N LEU A 12 -3.59 -2.61 9.43
CA LEU A 12 -4.52 -1.58 9.90
C LEU A 12 -5.49 -1.24 8.76
N ILE A 13 -6.79 -1.38 9.02
CA ILE A 13 -7.83 -0.98 8.07
C ILE A 13 -8.32 0.41 8.50
N PRO A 14 -8.09 1.46 7.70
CA PRO A 14 -8.54 2.80 8.05
C PRO A 14 -10.07 2.90 7.97
N GLN A 15 -10.65 3.72 8.84
CA GLN A 15 -11.98 4.27 8.60
C GLN A 15 -11.95 5.09 7.32
N GLN A 16 -12.83 4.75 6.38
CA GLN A 16 -12.84 5.35 5.06
C GLN A 16 -14.25 5.54 4.54
N ARG A 17 -14.45 6.59 3.74
CA ARG A 17 -15.70 6.84 3.02
C ARG A 17 -15.52 6.47 1.55
N LEU A 18 -16.52 5.80 1.00
CA LEU A 18 -16.54 5.48 -0.43
C LEU A 18 -16.89 6.74 -1.22
N ILE A 19 -16.13 7.00 -2.29
CA ILE A 19 -16.41 8.02 -3.27
C ILE A 19 -16.84 7.31 -4.55
N ARG A 20 -17.93 7.79 -5.15
CA ARG A 20 -18.35 7.42 -6.50
C ARG A 20 -18.58 8.69 -7.30
N SER A 21 -17.93 8.79 -8.45
CA SER A 21 -18.06 9.91 -9.37
C SER A 21 -18.23 9.39 -10.81
N ALA A 22 -18.45 10.31 -11.75
CA ALA A 22 -18.41 9.97 -13.17
C ALA A 22 -17.02 9.47 -13.64
N ALA A 23 -15.96 9.82 -12.90
CA ALA A 23 -14.59 9.42 -13.20
C ALA A 23 -14.21 8.06 -12.59
N GLY A 24 -15.06 7.46 -11.75
CA GLY A 24 -14.80 6.15 -11.15
C GLY A 24 -15.20 6.04 -9.68
N VAL A 25 -14.51 5.15 -8.98
CA VAL A 25 -14.69 4.91 -7.55
C VAL A 25 -13.38 5.15 -6.81
N GLY A 26 -13.47 5.49 -5.53
CA GLY A 26 -12.30 5.67 -4.69
C GLY A 26 -12.67 5.61 -3.21
N VAL A 27 -11.66 5.78 -2.37
CA VAL A 27 -11.82 5.86 -0.92
C VAL A 27 -11.23 7.17 -0.42
N HIS A 28 -11.84 7.72 0.62
CA HIS A 28 -11.31 8.87 1.33
C HIS A 28 -11.12 8.54 2.80
N VAL A 29 -9.86 8.63 3.24
CA VAL A 29 -9.45 8.55 4.63
C VAL A 29 -9.26 9.98 5.12
N ASP A 30 -10.02 10.41 6.11
CA ASP A 30 -9.93 11.77 6.61
C ASP A 30 -8.76 11.97 7.59
N GLY A 31 -8.41 13.23 7.85
CA GLY A 31 -7.28 13.57 8.71
C GLY A 31 -7.41 13.09 10.16
N THR A 32 -8.64 12.93 10.67
CA THR A 32 -8.86 12.40 12.03
C THR A 32 -8.45 10.93 12.09
N GLU A 33 -8.80 10.16 11.06
CA GLU A 33 -8.38 8.77 10.96
C GLU A 33 -6.87 8.62 10.77
N LEU A 34 -6.26 9.44 9.90
CA LEU A 34 -4.81 9.46 9.73
C LEU A 34 -4.08 9.77 11.04
N HIS A 35 -4.59 10.73 11.82
CA HIS A 35 -4.05 11.05 13.13
C HIS A 35 -4.18 9.86 14.10
N ARG A 36 -5.35 9.21 14.16
CA ARG A 36 -5.58 8.03 15.01
C ARG A 36 -4.60 6.90 14.70
N ILE A 37 -4.37 6.62 13.42
CA ILE A 37 -3.41 5.59 12.98
C ILE A 37 -1.99 5.96 13.40
N ASN A 38 -1.57 7.21 13.18
CA ASN A 38 -0.23 7.66 13.55
C ASN A 38 0.03 7.59 15.05
N MET A 39 -0.94 8.00 15.88
CA MET A 39 -0.83 7.86 17.34
C MET A 39 -0.71 6.41 17.77
N TRP A 40 -1.54 5.53 17.20
CA TRP A 40 -1.48 4.11 17.52
C TRP A 40 -0.15 3.49 17.09
N LEU A 41 0.40 3.85 15.92
CA LEU A 41 1.71 3.38 15.47
C LEU A 41 2.81 3.83 16.43
N PHE A 42 2.79 5.10 16.83
CA PHE A 42 3.73 5.65 17.80
C PHE A 42 3.67 4.92 19.15
N ASP A 43 2.47 4.74 19.71
CA ASP A 43 2.27 4.08 21.02
C ASP A 43 2.72 2.61 21.01
N ASN A 44 2.75 1.97 19.84
CA ASN A 44 3.18 0.59 19.68
C ASN A 44 4.62 0.46 19.16
N GLY A 45 5.34 1.57 18.92
CA GLY A 45 6.69 1.54 18.36
C GLY A 45 6.75 0.96 16.93
N LEU A 46 5.66 1.08 16.18
CA LEU A 46 5.50 0.56 14.82
C LEU A 46 5.58 1.68 13.79
N ARG A 47 5.79 1.30 12.52
CA ARG A 47 5.74 2.20 11.36
C ARG A 47 5.04 1.52 10.19
N ILE A 48 4.54 2.32 9.25
CA ILE A 48 3.97 1.81 8.00
C ILE A 48 5.10 1.29 7.10
N LEU A 49 5.08 -0.02 6.82
CA LEU A 49 5.98 -0.65 5.84
C LEU A 49 5.41 -0.61 4.43
N ALA A 50 4.11 -0.85 4.32
CA ALA A 50 3.40 -0.91 3.05
C ALA A 50 1.97 -0.40 3.20
N GLN A 51 1.41 0.06 2.09
CA GLN A 51 -0.03 0.24 1.90
C GLN A 51 -0.53 -0.75 0.86
N ILE A 52 -1.77 -1.22 1.03
CA ILE A 52 -2.42 -2.14 0.10
C ILE A 52 -3.81 -1.60 -0.18
N HIS A 53 -4.16 -1.48 -1.46
CA HIS A 53 -5.50 -1.12 -1.91
C HIS A 53 -5.87 -1.90 -3.17
N SER A 54 -7.14 -1.84 -3.55
CA SER A 54 -7.64 -2.58 -4.71
C SER A 54 -8.34 -1.69 -5.72
N HIS A 55 -8.16 -2.01 -7.00
CA HIS A 55 -8.85 -1.36 -8.12
C HIS A 55 -10.01 -2.21 -8.63
N PRO A 56 -11.01 -1.61 -9.32
CA PRO A 56 -12.14 -2.34 -9.88
C PRO A 56 -11.74 -3.31 -11.02
N SER A 57 -10.63 -3.04 -11.70
CA SER A 57 -10.10 -3.86 -12.78
C SER A 57 -8.58 -3.95 -12.66
N ASP A 58 -7.83 -3.18 -13.45
CA ASP A 58 -6.39 -3.32 -13.59
C ASP A 58 -5.62 -2.79 -12.38
N ALA A 59 -4.52 -3.47 -12.06
CA ALA A 59 -3.58 -3.05 -11.03
C ALA A 59 -2.54 -2.06 -11.59
N TYR A 60 -2.59 -0.82 -11.12
CA TYR A 60 -1.62 0.23 -11.44
C TYR A 60 -1.70 1.35 -10.39
N HIS A 61 -0.65 2.16 -10.27
CA HIS A 61 -0.70 3.38 -9.46
C HIS A 61 -1.31 4.52 -10.28
N SER A 62 -2.41 5.09 -9.80
CA SER A 62 -3.01 6.31 -10.37
C SER A 62 -2.33 7.56 -9.82
N ASP A 63 -2.55 8.71 -10.46
CA ASP A 63 -2.05 10.00 -9.96
C ASP A 63 -2.52 10.29 -8.52
N THR A 64 -3.73 9.83 -8.17
CA THR A 64 -4.27 9.97 -6.80
C THR A 64 -3.51 9.11 -5.80
N ASP A 65 -3.08 7.91 -6.20
CA ASP A 65 -2.30 7.03 -5.34
C ASP A 65 -0.89 7.59 -5.09
N ASP A 66 -0.31 8.26 -6.09
CA ASP A 66 0.98 8.96 -5.97
C ASP A 66 0.90 10.13 -4.98
N GLU A 67 -0.15 10.95 -5.09
CA GLU A 67 -0.28 12.21 -4.35
C GLU A 67 -0.75 12.02 -2.90
N TYR A 68 -1.60 11.03 -2.64
CA TYR A 68 -2.28 10.86 -1.35
C TYR A 68 -1.94 9.55 -0.62
N ALA A 69 -0.78 8.96 -0.91
CA ALA A 69 -0.30 7.76 -0.22
C ALA A 69 -0.20 7.97 1.30
N LEU A 70 -0.67 6.98 2.06
CA LEU A 70 -0.51 6.95 3.53
C LEU A 70 0.93 6.58 3.92
N ALA A 71 1.57 5.71 3.13
CA ALA A 71 2.94 5.30 3.35
C ALA A 71 3.94 6.33 2.77
N THR A 72 4.56 7.14 3.63
CA THR A 72 5.43 8.26 3.20
C THR A 72 6.92 8.04 3.46
N ALA A 73 7.30 6.93 4.10
CA ALA A 73 8.69 6.65 4.42
C ALA A 73 9.45 6.14 3.18
N VAL A 74 10.68 6.62 2.97
CA VAL A 74 11.53 6.13 1.89
C VAL A 74 11.70 4.62 1.99
N GLY A 75 11.44 3.93 0.89
CA GLY A 75 11.52 2.48 0.80
C GLY A 75 10.20 1.75 1.07
N SER A 76 9.15 2.45 1.53
CA SER A 76 7.80 1.89 1.68
C SER A 76 7.26 1.32 0.37
N LEU A 77 6.37 0.35 0.48
CA LEU A 77 5.72 -0.31 -0.64
C LEU A 77 4.26 0.14 -0.80
N SER A 78 3.79 0.19 -2.04
CA SER A 78 2.38 0.38 -2.39
C SER A 78 1.96 -0.78 -3.28
N LEU A 79 1.03 -1.61 -2.80
CA LEU A 79 0.53 -2.79 -3.51
C LEU A 79 -0.89 -2.51 -4.00
N VAL A 80 -1.10 -2.62 -5.30
CA VAL A 80 -2.41 -2.48 -5.93
C VAL A 80 -2.88 -3.84 -6.40
N VAL A 81 -3.97 -4.32 -5.81
CA VAL A 81 -4.58 -5.61 -6.14
C VAL A 81 -5.74 -5.38 -7.13
N PRO A 82 -5.82 -6.14 -8.24
CA PRO A 82 -6.89 -5.96 -9.22
C PRO A 82 -8.23 -6.51 -8.71
N ASP A 83 -9.30 -6.27 -9.47
CA ASP A 83 -10.62 -6.90 -9.33
C ASP A 83 -11.21 -6.88 -7.90
N PHE A 84 -11.10 -5.74 -7.23
CA PHE A 84 -11.50 -5.55 -5.83
C PHE A 84 -10.94 -6.62 -4.86
N ALA A 85 -9.76 -7.16 -5.16
CA ALA A 85 -9.14 -8.25 -4.41
C ALA A 85 -10.06 -9.48 -4.23
N THR A 86 -10.96 -9.75 -5.18
CA THR A 86 -11.86 -10.92 -5.15
C THR A 86 -11.21 -12.22 -5.60
N GLY A 87 -10.01 -12.13 -6.18
CA GLY A 87 -9.21 -13.28 -6.61
C GLY A 87 -8.38 -13.91 -5.49
N PRO A 88 -7.51 -14.88 -5.83
CA PRO A 88 -6.59 -15.50 -4.87
C PRO A 88 -5.55 -14.50 -4.36
N THR A 89 -4.97 -14.77 -3.18
CA THR A 89 -3.82 -14.04 -2.65
C THR A 89 -2.57 -14.38 -3.47
N ASP A 90 -2.41 -13.73 -4.62
CA ASP A 90 -1.31 -13.93 -5.56
C ASP A 90 -0.67 -12.59 -5.94
N LEU A 91 0.65 -12.51 -5.77
CA LEU A 91 1.43 -11.32 -6.13
C LEU A 91 1.64 -11.20 -7.64
N SER A 92 1.39 -12.24 -8.45
CA SER A 92 1.61 -12.21 -9.91
C SER A 92 0.73 -11.19 -10.64
N GLN A 93 -0.43 -10.87 -10.08
CA GLN A 93 -1.38 -9.89 -10.60
C GLN A 93 -1.33 -8.56 -9.83
N THR A 94 -0.52 -8.46 -8.78
CA THR A 94 -0.43 -7.28 -7.93
C THR A 94 0.63 -6.33 -8.48
N ALA A 95 0.24 -5.08 -8.74
CA ALA A 95 1.21 -4.06 -9.10
C ALA A 95 1.88 -3.53 -7.83
N VAL A 96 3.21 -3.60 -7.77
CA VAL A 96 3.98 -3.18 -6.60
C VAL A 96 4.87 -1.99 -6.95
N TYR A 97 4.79 -0.95 -6.13
CA TYR A 97 5.61 0.25 -6.25
C TYR A 97 6.42 0.47 -4.99
N ARG A 98 7.59 1.09 -5.13
CA ARG A 98 8.47 1.46 -4.02
C ARG A 98 8.79 2.94 -4.02
N LEU A 99 8.61 3.59 -2.87
CA LEU A 99 8.93 5.00 -2.70
C LEU A 99 10.46 5.19 -2.67
N ASN A 100 11.00 5.95 -3.61
CA ASN A 100 12.43 6.21 -3.68
C ASN A 100 12.86 7.45 -2.86
N LYS A 101 14.17 7.69 -2.76
CA LYS A 101 14.74 8.85 -2.03
C LYS A 101 14.35 10.23 -2.61
N ALA A 102 13.87 10.26 -3.85
CA ALA A 102 13.39 11.49 -4.50
C ALA A 102 11.88 11.69 -4.29
N GLY A 103 11.23 10.88 -3.47
CA GLY A 103 9.78 10.97 -3.20
C GLY A 103 8.91 10.49 -4.36
N LYS A 104 9.45 9.66 -5.27
CA LYS A 104 8.69 9.09 -6.39
C LYS A 104 8.43 7.60 -6.19
N TRP A 105 7.22 7.16 -6.51
CA TRP A 105 6.87 5.77 -6.59
C TRP A 105 7.44 5.14 -7.86
N MET A 106 8.22 4.08 -7.70
CA MET A 106 8.84 3.36 -8.81
C MET A 106 8.25 1.96 -8.89
N ALA A 107 7.75 1.59 -10.06
CA ALA A 107 7.28 0.22 -10.29
C ALA A 107 8.41 -0.78 -10.01
N VAL A 108 8.08 -1.85 -9.31
CA VAL A 108 8.99 -2.95 -8.98
C VAL A 108 8.69 -4.10 -9.93
N SER A 109 9.73 -4.67 -10.54
CA SER A 109 9.54 -5.82 -11.44
C SER A 109 9.04 -7.04 -10.66
N GLN A 110 8.25 -7.90 -11.31
CA GLN A 110 7.70 -9.10 -10.68
C GLN A 110 8.79 -10.02 -10.09
N GLU A 111 9.92 -10.17 -10.79
CA GLU A 111 11.07 -10.95 -10.29
C GLU A 111 11.63 -10.38 -8.98
N THR A 112 11.63 -9.05 -8.83
CA THR A 112 12.05 -8.40 -7.59
C THR A 112 10.97 -8.49 -6.52
N VAL A 113 9.69 -8.39 -6.86
CA VAL A 113 8.57 -8.59 -5.92
C VAL A 113 8.65 -9.96 -5.27
N ASN A 114 8.82 -11.03 -6.06
CA ASN A 114 8.90 -12.41 -5.56
C ASN A 114 10.12 -12.68 -4.65
N ARG A 115 11.11 -11.78 -4.66
CA ARG A 115 12.28 -11.82 -3.75
C ARG A 115 12.13 -10.91 -2.54
N LEU A 116 11.30 -9.87 -2.64
CA LEU A 116 11.10 -8.87 -1.60
C LEU A 116 9.98 -9.24 -0.64
N ILE A 117 8.95 -9.94 -1.13
CA ILE A 117 7.73 -10.21 -0.39
C ILE A 117 7.54 -11.73 -0.31
N GLU A 118 7.40 -12.22 0.91
CA GLU A 118 7.02 -13.58 1.23
C GLU A 118 5.61 -13.54 1.83
N ILE A 119 4.71 -14.39 1.32
CA ILE A 119 3.39 -14.63 1.92
C ILE A 119 3.54 -15.85 2.84
N VAL A 120 3.17 -15.68 4.11
CA VAL A 120 3.20 -16.74 5.12
C VAL A 120 1.78 -17.11 5.52
N ASP A 121 1.51 -18.40 5.67
CA ASP A 121 0.21 -18.98 6.10
C ASP A 121 0.06 -19.03 7.63
#